data_AF-A0A6S7HX58-F1
#
_entry.id   AF-A0A6S7HX58-F1
#
_cell.length_a   1.000
_cell.length_b   1.000
_cell.length_c   1.000
_cell.angle_alpha   90.00
_cell.angle_beta   90.00
_cell.angle_gamma   90.00
#
_symmetry.space_group_name_H-M   'P 1'
#
loop_
_entity.id
_entity.type
_entity.pdbx_description
1 polymer ?
#
loop_
_entity_poly.entity_id
_entity_poly.type
_entity_poly.pdbx_seq_one_letter_code
_entity_poly.pdbx_strand_id
1 'polypeptide(L)'
;MVSHLKKLMDSRAIEMNHPCLFDDTNIRSLFGILDISNHGYINYEQYKRALENLGIKDINRNPPGADLDEITLEVFLKEARVGLSTSSATFLAT
;
A
#
# COMPACT_ATOMS: atom_id res chain seq x y z
N MET A 1 -14.93 38.42 7.14
CA MET A 1 -14.35 37.25 7.82
C MET A 1 -14.85 35.96 7.17
N VAL A 2 -14.34 35.63 5.97
CA VAL A 2 -14.69 34.38 5.23
C VAL A 2 -13.51 33.79 4.44
N SER A 3 -12.33 34.42 4.49
CA SER A 3 -11.17 34.02 3.68
C SER A 3 -10.44 32.77 4.21
N HIS A 4 -10.67 32.39 5.46
CA HIS A 4 -10.03 31.22 6.07
C HIS A 4 -10.74 29.90 5.72
N LEU A 5 -12.06 29.92 5.49
CA LEU A 5 -12.79 28.71 5.07
C LEU A 5 -12.41 28.28 3.64
N LYS A 6 -12.19 29.24 2.74
CA LYS A 6 -11.78 28.93 1.36
C LYS A 6 -10.39 28.28 1.32
N LYS A 7 -9.47 28.74 2.17
CA LYS A 7 -8.14 28.12 2.35
C LYS A 7 -8.21 26.69 2.87
N LEU A 8 -9.16 26.38 3.76
CA LEU A 8 -9.37 25.00 4.24
C LEU A 8 -9.96 24.10 3.16
N MET A 9 -10.83 24.64 2.30
CA MET A 9 -11.42 23.89 1.18
C MET A 9 -10.40 23.65 0.05
N ASP A 10 -9.55 24.64 -0.24
CA ASP A 10 -8.40 24.49 -1.15
C ASP A 10 -7.34 23.56 -0.56
N SER A 11 -7.07 23.62 0.75
CA SER A 11 -6.21 22.66 1.42
C SER A 11 -6.75 21.23 1.37
N ARG A 12 -8.08 21.03 1.36
CA ARG A 12 -8.69 19.71 1.12
C ARG A 12 -8.49 19.21 -0.32
N ALA A 13 -8.45 20.11 -1.30
CA ALA A 13 -8.10 19.74 -2.68
C ALA A 13 -6.59 19.47 -2.83
N ILE A 14 -5.76 20.15 -2.03
CA ILE A 14 -4.31 19.88 -1.89
C ILE A 14 -4.05 18.65 -1.00
N GLU A 15 -5.06 18.18 -0.25
CA GLU A 15 -5.06 16.94 0.54
C GLU A 15 -5.15 15.67 -0.36
N MET A 16 -5.24 15.83 -1.69
CA MET A 16 -4.86 14.77 -2.65
C MET A 16 -3.33 14.59 -2.75
N ASN A 17 -2.56 15.42 -2.06
CA ASN A 17 -1.14 15.25 -1.80
C ASN A 17 -0.90 15.14 -0.29
N HIS A 18 -1.78 14.43 0.42
CA HIS A 18 -1.26 13.70 1.57
C HIS A 18 -0.04 12.92 1.07
N PRO A 19 1.08 12.86 1.81
CA PRO A 19 1.93 11.70 1.67
C PRO A 19 1.00 10.56 2.05
N CYS A 20 0.33 9.97 1.06
CA CYS A 20 -0.33 8.71 1.22
C CYS A 20 0.80 7.86 1.78
N LEU A 21 0.73 7.54 3.07
CA LEU A 21 1.65 6.63 3.75
C LEU A 21 1.77 5.30 2.99
N PHE A 22 0.84 5.11 2.05
CA PHE A 22 0.62 3.99 1.18
C PHE A 22 0.64 4.37 -0.31
N ASP A 23 1.31 5.46 -0.70
CA ASP A 23 1.58 5.77 -2.10
C ASP A 23 2.47 4.68 -2.72
N ASP A 24 2.34 4.43 -4.03
CA ASP A 24 3.16 3.44 -4.76
C ASP A 24 4.66 3.59 -4.46
N THR A 25 5.13 4.82 -4.21
CA THR A 25 6.52 5.10 -3.84
C THR A 25 6.90 4.50 -2.48
N ASN A 26 6.01 4.55 -1.50
CA ASN A 26 6.26 4.03 -0.15
C ASN A 26 6.15 2.50 -0.12
N ILE A 27 5.20 1.93 -0.89
CA ILE A 27 5.06 0.48 -1.07
C ILE A 27 6.28 -0.10 -1.81
N ARG A 28 6.79 0.60 -2.83
CA ARG A 28 8.04 0.25 -3.52
C ARG A 28 9.25 0.29 -2.59
N SER A 29 9.34 1.30 -1.73
CA SER A 29 10.41 1.42 -0.75
C SER A 29 10.34 0.28 0.28
N LEU A 30 9.14 -0.08 0.75
CA LEU A 30 8.93 -1.26 1.60
C LEU A 30 9.38 -2.55 0.91
N PHE A 31 9.01 -2.74 -0.36
CA PHE A 31 9.47 -3.89 -1.15
C PHE A 31 11.00 -3.94 -1.24
N GLY A 32 11.66 -2.81 -1.50
CA GLY A 32 13.12 -2.74 -1.54
C GLY A 32 13.80 -3.03 -0.19
N ILE A 33 13.14 -2.73 0.93
CA ILE A 33 13.64 -3.11 2.27
C ILE A 33 13.48 -4.62 2.50
N LEU A 34 12.46 -5.25 1.92
CA LEU A 34 12.16 -6.68 2.06
C LEU A 34 12.96 -7.55 1.07
N ASP A 35 13.26 -7.04 -0.12
CA ASP A 35 14.11 -7.65 -1.14
C ASP A 35 15.60 -7.48 -0.77
N ILE A 36 15.99 -8.04 0.38
CA ILE A 36 17.39 -8.02 0.87
C ILE A 36 18.31 -8.75 -0.12
N SER A 37 17.76 -9.71 -0.87
CA SER A 37 18.49 -10.46 -1.90
C SER A 37 18.76 -9.63 -3.15
N ASN A 38 18.09 -8.48 -3.36
CA ASN A 38 18.20 -7.65 -4.57
C ASN A 38 17.90 -8.40 -5.87
N HIS A 39 17.09 -9.46 -5.77
CA HIS A 39 16.77 -10.32 -6.92
C HIS A 39 15.52 -9.82 -7.67
N GLY A 40 14.80 -8.83 -7.12
CA GLY A 40 13.58 -8.29 -7.71
C GLY A 40 12.31 -9.10 -7.38
N TYR A 41 12.42 -10.08 -6.47
CA TYR A 41 11.31 -10.90 -6.00
C TYR A 41 11.42 -11.18 -4.50
N ILE A 42 10.26 -11.32 -3.85
CA ILE A 42 10.15 -11.67 -2.43
C ILE A 42 9.43 -13.00 -2.27
N ASN A 43 9.74 -13.72 -1.19
CA ASN A 43 9.04 -14.96 -0.86
C ASN A 43 7.67 -14.69 -0.25
N TYR A 44 6.85 -15.74 -0.13
CA TYR A 44 5.49 -15.61 0.40
C TYR A 44 5.44 -15.12 1.86
N GLU A 45 6.40 -15.53 2.71
CA GLU A 45 6.47 -15.05 4.10
C GLU A 45 6.74 -13.54 4.19
N GLN A 46 7.66 -13.03 3.37
CA GLN A 46 7.98 -11.62 3.27
C GLN A 46 6.79 -10.82 2.75
N TYR A 47 6.15 -11.32 1.69
CA TYR A 47 4.91 -10.75 1.15
C TYR A 47 3.83 -10.63 2.23
N LYS A 48 3.57 -11.71 2.96
CA LYS A 48 2.55 -11.74 4.01
C LYS A 48 2.87 -10.72 5.12
N ARG A 49 4.10 -10.73 5.64
CA ARG A 49 4.52 -9.80 6.70
C ARG A 49 4.44 -8.34 6.25
N ALA A 50 4.75 -8.07 4.99
CA ALA A 50 4.68 -6.72 4.42
C ALA A 50 3.26 -6.19 4.40
N LEU A 51 2.30 -7.00 3.95
CA LEU A 51 0.89 -6.64 3.93
C LEU A 51 0.30 -6.53 5.34
N GLU A 52 0.72 -7.39 6.27
CA GLU A 52 0.35 -7.26 7.70
C GLU A 52 0.86 -5.93 8.29
N ASN A 53 2.10 -5.54 7.99
CA ASN A 53 2.66 -4.24 8.41
C ASN A 53 1.93 -3.03 7.80
N LEU A 54 1.39 -3.19 6.59
CA LEU A 54 0.53 -2.20 5.94
C LEU A 54 -0.88 -2.14 6.55
N GLY A 55 -1.22 -3.02 7.50
CA GLY A 55 -2.52 -3.11 8.15
C GLY A 55 -3.58 -3.85 7.32
N ILE A 56 -3.16 -4.54 6.26
CA ILE A 56 -4.04 -5.31 5.38
C ILE A 56 -4.31 -6.66 6.04
N LYS A 57 -5.54 -6.89 6.47
CA LYS A 57 -5.96 -8.14 7.10
C LYS A 57 -6.38 -9.21 6.10
N ASP A 58 -6.90 -8.78 4.96
CA ASP A 58 -7.32 -9.67 3.88
C ASP A 58 -6.18 -9.83 2.88
N ILE A 59 -5.34 -10.83 3.12
CA ILE A 59 -4.17 -11.11 2.29
C ILE A 59 -4.52 -12.25 1.34
N ASN A 60 -4.25 -12.04 0.05
CA ASN A 60 -4.38 -13.09 -0.94
C ASN A 60 -3.38 -14.21 -0.63
N ARG A 61 -3.89 -15.43 -0.45
CA ARG A 61 -3.08 -16.60 -0.08
C ARG A 61 -2.38 -17.23 -1.27
N ASN A 62 -2.79 -16.88 -2.49
CA ASN A 62 -2.22 -17.45 -3.71
C ASN A 62 -1.95 -16.37 -4.77
N PRO A 63 -1.11 -15.36 -4.46
CA PRO A 63 -0.74 -14.37 -5.45
C PRO A 63 0.14 -15.02 -6.54
N PRO A 64 0.13 -14.47 -7.77
CA PRO A 64 1.02 -14.93 -8.83
C PRO A 64 2.49 -14.95 -8.36
N GLY A 65 3.18 -16.08 -8.53
CA GLY A 65 4.56 -16.27 -8.08
C GLY A 65 4.71 -16.84 -6.66
N ALA A 66 3.64 -16.97 -5.87
CA ALA A 66 3.73 -17.55 -4.53
C ALA A 66 4.15 -19.03 -4.52
N ASP A 67 3.76 -19.81 -5.53
CA ASP A 67 4.12 -21.24 -5.64
C ASP A 67 5.64 -21.46 -5.80
N LEU A 68 6.34 -20.45 -6.32
CA LEU A 68 7.79 -20.46 -6.56
C LEU A 68 8.55 -19.56 -5.58
N ASP A 69 7.85 -18.91 -4.62
CA ASP A 69 8.42 -17.86 -3.76
C ASP A 69 9.07 -16.69 -4.56
N GLU A 70 8.57 -16.44 -5.77
CA GLU A 70 9.04 -15.42 -6.70
C GLU A 70 7.97 -14.34 -6.90
N ILE A 71 7.49 -13.74 -5.82
CA ILE A 71 6.47 -12.68 -5.89
C ILE A 71 7.16 -11.38 -6.32
N THR A 72 6.80 -10.88 -7.50
CA THR A 72 7.39 -9.66 -8.05
C THR A 72 6.80 -8.40 -7.45
N LEU A 73 7.52 -7.29 -7.59
CA LEU A 73 7.07 -5.97 -7.16
C LEU A 73 5.70 -5.58 -7.72
N GLU A 74 5.42 -5.92 -8.98
CA GLU A 74 4.14 -5.59 -9.63
C GLU A 74 2.97 -6.31 -8.97
N VAL A 75 3.15 -7.59 -8.65
CA VAL A 75 2.14 -8.40 -7.94
C VAL A 75 1.93 -7.82 -6.55
N PHE A 76 3.01 -7.56 -5.81
CA PHE A 76 2.92 -6.97 -4.48
C PHE A 76 2.20 -5.61 -4.47
N LEU A 77 2.54 -4.70 -5.40
CA LEU A 77 1.89 -3.40 -5.51
C LEU A 77 0.38 -3.52 -5.78
N LYS A 78 0.00 -4.44 -6.67
CA LYS A 78 -1.40 -4.68 -7.00
C LYS A 78 -2.18 -5.16 -5.77
N GLU A 79 -1.66 -6.16 -5.07
CA GLU A 79 -2.32 -6.73 -3.89
C GLU A 79 -2.36 -5.72 -2.73
N ALA A 80 -1.28 -4.97 -2.52
CA ALA A 80 -1.24 -3.91 -1.52
C ALA A 80 -2.31 -2.85 -1.82
N ARG A 81 -2.42 -2.38 -3.07
CA ARG A 81 -3.44 -1.39 -3.48
C ARG A 81 -4.86 -1.90 -3.25
N VAL A 82 -5.14 -3.16 -3.59
CA VAL A 82 -6.45 -3.78 -3.37
C VAL A 82 -6.76 -3.89 -1.86
N GLY A 83 -5.80 -4.37 -1.07
CA GLY A 83 -5.95 -4.51 0.38
C GLY A 83 -6.11 -3.16 1.09
N LEU A 84 -5.35 -2.15 0.68
CA LEU A 84 -5.42 -0.79 1.21
C LEU A 84 -6.73 -0.09 0.84
N SER A 85 -7.21 -0.26 -0.41
CA SER A 85 -8.50 0.30 -0.84
C SER A 85 -9.65 -0.29 -0.05
N THR A 86 -9.59 -1.58 0.26
CA THR A 86 -10.59 -2.26 1.09
C THR A 86 -10.52 -1.77 2.55
N SER A 87 -9.30 -1.61 3.06
CA SER A 87 -9.07 -1.16 4.44
C SER A 87 -9.48 0.31 4.64
N SER A 88 -9.22 1.18 3.66
CA SER A 88 -9.60 2.61 3.71
C SER A 88 -11.09 2.82 3.50
N ALA A 89 -11.77 2.00 2.68
CA ALA A 89 -13.22 2.02 2.54
C ALA A 89 -13.94 1.71 3.87
N THR A 90 -13.31 0.93 4.75
CA THR A 90 -13.84 0.63 6.08
C THR A 90 -13.81 1.86 7.01
N PHE A 91 -12.93 2.83 6.77
CA PHE A 91 -12.84 4.07 7.55
C PHE A 91 -13.98 5.07 7.25
N LEU A 92 -14.62 4.98 6.08
CA LEU A 92 -15.73 5.86 5.68
C LEU A 92 -17.12 5.37 6.13
N ALA A 93 -17.21 4.17 6.73
CA ALA A 93 -18.47 3.51 7.02
C ALA A 93 -18.87 3.49 8.52
N THR A 94 -18.31 4.37 9.36
CA THR A 94 -18.72 4.49 10.78
C THR A 94 -19.39 5.83 11.06
#